data_AF-A0A0P1A9B8-F1
#
_entry.id   AF-A0A0P1A9B8-F1
#
_cell.length_a   1.000
_cell.length_b   1.000
_cell.length_c   1.000
_cell.angle_alpha   90.00
_cell.angle_beta   90.00
_cell.angle_gamma   90.00
#
_symmetry.space_group_name_H-M   'P 1'
#
loop_
_entity.id
_entity.type
_entity.pdbx_description
1 polymer ?
#
loop_
_entity_poly.entity_id
_entity_poly.type
_entity_poly.pdbx_seq_one_letter_code
_entity_poly.pdbx_strand_id
1 'polypeptide(L)'
;MLNDENTALLDLLPDRVLADTKVGGIVKIIENTTNPGNIVKKLIESPLAFNSALSLKMTSQDNDIAELAQLHVIKRVLCATNPADDTTFANKWNKTMGSTVLSKRADIFEACSAWWRHSDAITELSRATKALGMFEMALMATAPMLFKNDH
;
A
#
# COMPACT_ATOMS: atom_id res chain seq x y z
N MET A 1 -10.39 -25.42 -39.14
CA MET A 1 -10.43 -25.02 -37.73
C MET A 1 -9.15 -25.51 -37.09
N LEU A 2 -8.15 -24.64 -36.95
CA LEU A 2 -6.94 -24.89 -36.17
C LEU A 2 -7.14 -24.12 -34.87
N ASN A 3 -7.09 -24.84 -33.76
CA ASN A 3 -7.43 -24.35 -32.43
C ASN A 3 -6.60 -23.12 -32.04
N ASP A 4 -7.25 -21.97 -32.00
CA ASP A 4 -6.86 -20.81 -31.20
C ASP A 4 -7.01 -21.18 -29.71
N GLU A 5 -6.09 -21.97 -29.17
CA GLU A 5 -5.78 -21.85 -27.75
C GLU A 5 -4.67 -20.81 -27.63
N ASN A 6 -5.07 -19.55 -27.76
CA ASN A 6 -4.38 -18.43 -27.11
C ASN A 6 -4.52 -18.65 -25.60
N THR A 7 -3.84 -19.67 -25.09
CA THR A 7 -3.44 -19.74 -23.70
C THR A 7 -2.57 -18.51 -23.55
N ALA A 8 -3.16 -17.41 -23.08
CA ALA A 8 -2.42 -16.28 -22.60
C ALA A 8 -1.31 -16.89 -21.75
N LEU A 9 -0.06 -16.74 -22.20
CA LEU A 9 1.10 -17.00 -21.37
C LEU A 9 0.82 -16.16 -20.13
N LEU A 10 0.26 -16.79 -19.09
CA LEU A 10 0.23 -16.25 -17.75
C LEU A 10 1.70 -16.11 -17.45
N ASP A 11 2.24 -14.92 -17.72
CA ASP A 11 3.63 -14.58 -17.49
C ASP A 11 3.94 -15.13 -16.10
N LEU A 12 4.71 -16.22 -16.08
CA LEU A 12 5.01 -16.94 -14.87
C LEU A 12 5.71 -15.90 -13.99
N LEU A 13 5.05 -15.52 -12.90
CA LEU A 13 5.58 -14.51 -11.98
C LEU A 13 7.02 -14.94 -11.63
N PRO A 14 8.02 -14.14 -12.01
CA PRO A 14 9.42 -14.58 -12.04
C PRO A 14 9.99 -14.89 -10.65
N ASP A 15 9.25 -14.58 -9.58
CA ASP A 15 9.63 -14.83 -8.20
C ASP A 15 9.20 -16.20 -7.65
N ARG A 16 8.55 -17.07 -8.45
CA ARG A 16 8.01 -18.37 -7.99
C ARG A 16 9.02 -19.27 -7.26
N VAL A 17 10.29 -19.27 -7.68
CA VAL A 17 11.35 -20.12 -7.10
C VAL A 17 11.90 -19.57 -5.78
N LEU A 18 11.80 -18.25 -5.56
CA LEU A 18 12.38 -17.56 -4.40
C LEU A 18 11.33 -16.99 -3.44
N ALA A 19 10.04 -17.15 -3.76
CA ALA A 19 8.94 -16.51 -3.03
C ALA A 19 9.02 -16.80 -1.52
N ASP A 20 9.12 -18.07 -1.14
CA ASP A 20 9.15 -18.51 0.26
C ASP A 20 10.30 -17.88 1.06
N THR A 21 11.47 -17.73 0.44
CA THR A 21 12.64 -17.13 1.10
C THR A 21 12.47 -15.63 1.39
N LYS A 22 11.55 -14.97 0.68
CA LYS A 22 11.28 -13.52 0.83
C LYS A 22 10.10 -13.22 1.75
N VAL A 23 9.20 -14.19 2.00
CA VAL A 23 7.99 -14.01 2.81
C VAL A 23 8.31 -13.39 4.17
N GLY A 24 9.27 -13.95 4.91
CA GLY A 24 9.61 -13.45 6.25
C GLY A 24 10.12 -12.00 6.26
N GLY A 25 10.83 -11.58 5.20
CA GLY A 25 11.25 -10.19 5.04
C GLY A 25 10.07 -9.24 4.77
N ILE A 26 9.09 -9.69 3.98
CA ILE A 26 7.90 -8.90 3.67
C ILE A 26 6.96 -8.81 4.88
N VAL A 27 6.81 -9.90 5.65
CA VAL A 27 6.06 -9.88 6.92
C VAL A 27 6.59 -8.79 7.85
N LYS A 28 7.92 -8.71 8.04
CA LYS A 28 8.52 -7.65 8.86
C LYS A 28 8.21 -6.24 8.34
N ILE A 29 8.08 -6.07 7.02
CA ILE A 29 7.71 -4.78 6.43
C ILE A 29 6.22 -4.49 6.67
N ILE A 30 5.34 -5.48 6.52
CA ILE A 30 3.91 -5.36 6.84
C ILE A 30 3.69 -4.99 8.30
N GLU A 31 4.50 -5.51 9.22
CA GLU A 31 4.40 -5.23 10.65
C GLU A 31 4.95 -3.84 10.99
N ASN A 32 6.12 -3.49 10.47
CA ASN A 32 6.90 -2.38 11.04
C ASN A 32 6.98 -1.12 10.18
N THR A 33 6.56 -1.17 8.91
CA THR A 33 6.78 -0.01 8.04
C THR A 33 5.91 1.18 8.45
N THR A 34 6.51 2.36 8.43
CA THR A 34 5.82 3.65 8.55
C THR A 34 5.76 4.42 7.23
N ASN A 35 6.43 3.91 6.19
CA ASN A 35 6.41 4.45 4.84
C ASN A 35 5.72 3.46 3.90
N PRO A 36 4.46 3.69 3.51
CA PRO A 36 3.69 2.80 2.63
C PRO A 36 4.31 2.65 1.24
N GLY A 37 5.21 3.53 0.80
CA GLY A 37 5.98 3.36 -0.44
C GLY A 37 6.85 2.09 -0.42
N ASN A 38 7.33 1.66 0.75
CA ASN A 38 8.09 0.41 0.89
C ASN A 38 7.23 -0.83 0.57
N ILE A 39 5.93 -0.76 0.89
CA ILE A 39 4.98 -1.85 0.61
C ILE A 39 4.74 -1.96 -0.89
N VAL A 40 4.44 -0.85 -1.55
CA VAL A 40 4.25 -0.82 -3.01
C VAL A 40 5.52 -1.32 -3.71
N LYS A 41 6.70 -0.89 -3.26
CA LYS A 41 7.97 -1.38 -3.81
C LYS A 41 8.09 -2.91 -3.69
N LYS A 42 7.82 -3.48 -2.52
CA LYS A 42 7.91 -4.93 -2.29
C LYS A 42 6.83 -5.71 -3.04
N LEU A 43 5.64 -5.15 -3.15
CA LEU A 43 4.54 -5.69 -3.92
C LEU A 43 4.96 -5.87 -5.39
N ILE A 44 5.61 -4.87 -5.98
CA ILE A 44 6.09 -4.93 -7.38
C ILE A 44 7.31 -5.86 -7.51
N GLU A 45 8.24 -5.82 -6.56
CA GLU A 45 9.47 -6.62 -6.60
C GLU A 45 9.22 -8.13 -6.44
N SER A 46 8.24 -8.53 -5.63
CA SER A 46 7.96 -9.95 -5.35
C SER A 46 6.46 -10.18 -5.04
N PRO A 47 5.60 -10.09 -6.08
CA PRO A 47 4.15 -10.24 -5.94
C PRO A 47 3.70 -11.50 -5.21
N LEU A 48 4.27 -12.66 -5.52
CA LEU A 48 3.86 -13.93 -4.92
C LEU A 48 4.21 -13.96 -3.44
N ALA A 49 5.44 -13.57 -3.10
CA ALA A 49 5.87 -13.50 -1.71
C ALA A 49 5.04 -12.50 -0.91
N PHE A 50 4.65 -11.38 -1.52
CA PHE A 50 3.78 -10.39 -0.90
C PHE A 50 2.40 -10.96 -0.61
N ASN A 51 1.78 -11.65 -1.57
CA ASN A 51 0.48 -12.28 -1.38
C ASN A 51 0.52 -13.33 -0.27
N SER A 52 1.55 -14.19 -0.24
CA SER A 52 1.73 -15.18 0.84
C SER A 52 1.89 -14.50 2.21
N ALA A 53 2.68 -13.43 2.30
CA ALA A 53 2.85 -12.67 3.55
C ALA A 53 1.54 -11.99 4.00
N LEU A 54 0.79 -11.42 3.05
CA LEU A 54 -0.51 -10.81 3.29
C LEU A 54 -1.50 -11.85 3.82
N SER A 55 -1.64 -13.00 3.15
CA SER A 55 -2.51 -14.08 3.59
C SER A 55 -2.14 -14.59 4.98
N LEU A 56 -0.84 -14.76 5.26
CA LEU A 56 -0.36 -15.18 6.58
C LEU A 56 -0.80 -14.19 7.67
N LYS A 57 -0.59 -12.89 7.46
CA LYS A 57 -0.98 -11.86 8.43
C LYS A 57 -2.50 -11.68 8.53
N MET A 58 -3.26 -11.90 7.46
CA MET A 58 -4.73 -11.89 7.52
C MET A 58 -5.31 -13.02 8.37
N THR A 59 -4.59 -14.14 8.52
CA THR A 59 -5.01 -15.23 9.43
C THR A 59 -4.60 -15.03 10.88
N SER A 60 -3.74 -14.04 11.16
CA SER A 60 -3.36 -13.67 12.52
C SER A 60 -4.44 -12.82 13.20
N GLN A 61 -4.46 -12.80 14.53
CA GLN A 61 -5.34 -11.92 15.32
C GLN A 61 -4.75 -10.52 15.52
N ASP A 62 -3.62 -10.22 14.88
CA ASP A 62 -2.91 -8.95 15.00
C ASP A 62 -3.59 -7.85 14.16
N ASN A 63 -3.37 -6.60 14.55
CA ASN A 63 -3.93 -5.45 13.83
C ASN A 63 -3.14 -5.03 12.58
N ASP A 64 -2.05 -5.73 12.24
CA ASP A 64 -1.08 -5.29 11.22
C ASP A 64 -1.71 -5.01 9.85
N ILE A 65 -2.68 -5.82 9.42
CA ILE A 65 -3.36 -5.61 8.14
C ILE A 65 -4.31 -4.42 8.20
N ALA A 66 -4.99 -4.22 9.32
CA ALA A 66 -5.85 -3.06 9.52
C ALA A 66 -5.02 -1.77 9.53
N GLU A 67 -3.89 -1.77 10.24
CA GLU A 67 -2.96 -0.65 10.26
C GLU A 67 -2.31 -0.41 8.89
N LEU A 68 -1.94 -1.46 8.16
CA LEU A 68 -1.42 -1.34 6.81
C LEU A 68 -2.44 -0.71 5.85
N ALA A 69 -3.71 -1.13 5.91
CA ALA A 69 -4.78 -0.55 5.13
C ALA A 69 -4.97 0.94 5.48
N GLN A 70 -4.88 1.31 6.76
CA GLN A 70 -4.96 2.70 7.19
C GLN A 70 -3.77 3.53 6.69
N LEU A 71 -2.55 3.00 6.73
CA LEU A 71 -1.36 3.66 6.15
C LEU A 71 -1.51 3.87 4.64
N HIS A 72 -2.06 2.88 3.93
CA HIS A 72 -2.32 3.00 2.49
C HIS A 72 -3.33 4.10 2.18
N VAL A 73 -4.43 4.17 2.95
CA VAL A 73 -5.40 5.26 2.84
C VAL A 73 -4.74 6.62 3.08
N ILE A 74 -3.88 6.75 4.10
CA ILE A 74 -3.15 7.99 4.38
C ILE A 74 -2.26 8.39 3.19
N LYS A 75 -1.52 7.43 2.61
CA LYS A 75 -0.74 7.67 1.38
C LYS A 75 -1.62 8.28 0.29
N ARG A 76 -2.79 7.68 0.06
CA ARG A 76 -3.72 8.12 -0.98
C ARG A 76 -4.27 9.52 -0.75
N VAL A 77 -4.69 9.82 0.48
CA VAL A 77 -5.17 11.18 0.81
C VAL A 77 -4.05 12.19 0.57
N LEU A 78 -2.82 11.90 1.03
CA LEU A 78 -1.67 12.79 0.80
C LEU A 78 -1.36 12.98 -0.69
N CYS A 79 -1.41 11.91 -1.48
CA CYS A 79 -1.21 11.99 -2.93
C CYS A 79 -2.28 12.86 -3.60
N ALA A 80 -3.54 12.71 -3.20
CA ALA A 80 -4.67 13.44 -3.77
C ALA A 80 -4.74 14.92 -3.35
N THR A 81 -4.21 15.28 -2.18
CA THR A 81 -4.19 16.68 -1.72
C THR A 81 -3.33 17.57 -2.63
N ASN A 82 -2.22 17.04 -3.16
CA ASN A 82 -1.30 17.78 -4.03
C ASN A 82 -0.88 16.90 -5.22
N PRO A 83 -1.74 16.75 -6.25
CA PRO A 83 -1.51 15.82 -7.35
C PRO A 83 -0.41 16.28 -8.32
N ALA A 84 -0.11 17.59 -8.37
CA ALA A 84 0.94 18.15 -9.22
C ALA A 84 2.37 17.93 -8.68
N ASP A 85 2.50 17.58 -7.40
CA ASP A 85 3.79 17.31 -6.75
C ASP A 85 4.14 15.83 -6.90
N ASP A 86 4.85 15.45 -7.95
CA ASP A 86 5.45 14.12 -8.13
C ASP A 86 6.60 13.94 -7.12
N THR A 87 6.25 13.55 -5.90
CA THR A 87 7.17 13.44 -4.78
C THR A 87 6.76 12.27 -3.88
N THR A 88 7.76 11.57 -3.33
CA THR A 88 7.56 10.40 -2.45
C THR A 88 6.67 10.69 -1.25
N PHE A 89 6.12 9.63 -0.63
CA PHE A 89 5.33 9.73 0.61
C PHE A 89 5.98 10.62 1.69
N ALA A 90 7.29 10.48 1.92
CA ALA A 90 8.01 11.27 2.93
C ALA A 90 8.03 12.77 2.60
N ASN A 91 8.17 13.11 1.32
CA ASN A 91 8.15 14.50 0.88
C ASN A 91 6.74 15.09 0.97
N LYS A 92 5.71 14.35 0.54
CA LYS A 92 4.31 14.76 0.69
C LYS A 92 3.91 14.91 2.17
N TRP A 93 4.38 14.01 3.02
CA TRP A 93 4.22 14.11 4.47
C TRP A 93 4.85 15.40 5.00
N ASN A 94 6.12 15.67 4.70
CA ASN A 94 6.79 16.88 5.20
C ASN A 94 6.12 18.17 4.73
N LYS A 95 5.67 18.23 3.47
CA LYS A 95 4.91 19.37 2.95
C LYS A 95 3.57 19.58 3.67
N THR A 96 2.89 18.49 4.03
CA THR A 96 1.54 18.54 4.62
C THR A 96 1.57 18.73 6.14
N MET A 97 2.48 18.03 6.81
CA MET A 97 2.57 17.94 8.28
C MET A 97 3.69 18.82 8.86
N GLY A 98 4.56 19.41 8.03
CA GLY A 98 5.67 20.25 8.48
C GLY A 98 6.74 19.50 9.29
N SER A 99 6.82 18.17 9.16
CA SER A 99 7.71 17.31 9.94
C SER A 99 8.21 16.12 9.14
N THR A 100 9.20 15.38 9.66
CA THR A 100 9.57 14.08 9.12
C THR A 100 8.51 13.03 9.43
N VAL A 101 8.48 11.93 8.64
CA VAL A 101 7.58 10.80 8.91
C VAL A 101 7.88 10.23 10.28
N LEU A 102 6.84 10.08 11.09
CA LEU A 102 6.96 9.56 12.46
C LEU A 102 7.36 8.08 12.45
N SER A 103 8.08 7.65 13.49
CA SER A 103 8.66 6.31 13.57
C SER A 103 7.69 5.23 14.03
N LYS A 104 6.50 5.61 14.53
CA LYS A 104 5.44 4.69 14.96
C LYS A 104 4.14 4.96 14.20
N ARG A 105 3.43 3.88 13.87
CA ARG A 105 2.14 3.96 13.17
C ARG A 105 1.07 4.68 13.98
N ALA A 106 1.01 4.42 15.29
CA ALA A 106 0.08 5.10 16.19
C ALA A 106 0.19 6.63 16.08
N ASP A 107 1.42 7.15 16.16
CA ASP A 107 1.68 8.59 16.08
C ASP A 107 1.29 9.15 14.69
N ILE A 108 1.52 8.39 13.61
CA ILE A 108 1.07 8.74 12.26
C ILE A 108 -0.46 8.85 12.19
N PHE A 109 -1.16 7.87 12.74
CA PHE A 109 -2.61 7.81 12.73
C PHE A 109 -3.24 8.93 13.54
N GLU A 110 -2.65 9.26 14.69
CA GLU A 110 -3.07 10.37 15.52
C GLU A 110 -2.90 11.71 14.79
N ALA A 111 -1.72 11.96 14.21
CA ALA A 111 -1.47 13.17 13.43
C ALA A 111 -2.44 13.29 12.23
N CYS A 112 -2.70 12.20 11.51
CA CYS A 112 -3.64 12.20 10.38
C CYS A 112 -5.09 12.39 10.81
N SER A 113 -5.50 11.85 11.96
CA SER A 113 -6.85 12.01 12.50
C SER A 113 -7.18 13.48 12.78
N ALA A 114 -6.21 14.22 13.34
CA ALA A 114 -6.33 15.66 13.54
C ALA A 114 -6.36 16.41 12.20
N TRP A 115 -5.44 16.08 11.29
CA TRP A 115 -5.35 16.72 9.97
C TRP A 115 -6.62 16.51 9.12
N TRP A 116 -7.22 15.33 9.16
CA TRP A 116 -8.42 15.03 8.34
C TRP A 116 -9.61 15.93 8.64
N ARG A 117 -9.66 16.53 9.84
CA ARG A 117 -10.73 17.42 10.29
C ARG A 117 -10.39 18.90 10.08
N HIS A 118 -9.27 19.21 9.46
CA HIS A 118 -8.80 20.59 9.30
C HIS A 118 -9.64 21.40 8.32
N SER A 119 -10.29 20.75 7.34
CA SER A 119 -11.22 21.39 6.41
C SER A 119 -12.25 20.39 5.88
N ASP A 120 -13.39 20.90 5.39
CA ASP A 120 -14.44 20.10 4.77
C ASP A 120 -13.92 19.33 3.55
N ALA A 121 -13.06 19.96 2.75
CA ALA A 121 -12.48 19.34 1.56
C ALA A 121 -11.62 18.11 1.91
N ILE A 122 -10.75 18.22 2.93
CA ILE A 122 -9.94 17.08 3.38
C ILE A 122 -10.81 16.03 4.08
N THR A 123 -11.86 16.44 4.79
CA THR A 123 -12.80 15.51 5.42
C THR A 123 -13.47 14.63 4.36
N GLU A 124 -14.05 15.24 3.33
CA GLU A 124 -14.69 14.52 2.23
C GLU A 124 -13.71 13.67 1.43
N LEU A 125 -12.51 14.19 1.15
CA LEU A 125 -11.46 13.43 0.48
C LEU A 125 -11.06 12.19 1.28
N SER A 126 -10.89 12.31 2.60
CA SER A 126 -10.54 11.18 3.47
C SER A 126 -11.66 10.14 3.51
N ARG A 127 -12.93 10.58 3.53
CA ARG A 127 -14.11 9.71 3.51
C ARG A 127 -14.19 8.91 2.20
N ALA A 128 -14.05 9.59 1.06
CA ALA A 128 -14.05 8.95 -0.26
C ALA A 128 -12.88 7.98 -0.40
N THR A 129 -11.68 8.36 0.04
CA THR A 129 -10.48 7.52 -0.04
C THR A 129 -10.60 6.26 0.82
N LYS A 130 -11.20 6.34 2.01
CA LYS A 130 -11.48 5.16 2.84
C LYS A 130 -12.39 4.15 2.13
N ALA A 131 -13.40 4.63 1.41
CA ALA A 131 -14.28 3.75 0.62
C ALA A 131 -13.52 3.07 -0.53
N LEU A 132 -12.59 3.78 -1.17
CA LEU A 132 -11.76 3.23 -2.25
C LEU A 132 -10.65 2.29 -1.76
N GLY A 133 -10.15 2.49 -0.54
CA GLY A 133 -9.01 1.76 0.01
C GLY A 133 -9.20 0.23 0.02
N MET A 134 -10.42 -0.26 0.25
CA MET A 134 -10.71 -1.69 0.20
C MET A 134 -10.49 -2.27 -1.21
N PHE A 135 -10.97 -1.59 -2.24
CA PHE A 135 -10.80 -2.03 -3.63
C PHE A 135 -9.33 -1.99 -4.04
N GLU A 136 -8.61 -0.96 -3.62
CA GLU A 136 -7.18 -0.85 -3.92
C GLU A 136 -6.37 -1.95 -3.25
N MET A 137 -6.65 -2.30 -2.00
CA MET A 137 -5.98 -3.42 -1.33
C MET A 137 -6.22 -4.76 -2.05
N ALA A 138 -7.44 -4.98 -2.57
CA ALA A 138 -7.74 -6.15 -3.40
C ALA A 138 -6.99 -6.12 -4.75
N LEU A 139 -6.89 -4.94 -5.38
CA LEU A 139 -6.11 -4.75 -6.61
C LEU A 139 -4.62 -4.92 -6.38
N MET A 140 -4.09 -4.52 -5.23
CA MET A 140 -2.68 -4.75 -4.89
C MET A 140 -2.37 -6.24 -4.92
N ALA A 141 -3.24 -7.09 -4.35
CA ALA A 141 -3.02 -8.53 -4.34
C ALA A 141 -3.22 -9.21 -5.71
N THR A 142 -4.11 -8.69 -6.56
CA THR A 142 -4.54 -9.36 -7.79
C THR A 142 -3.90 -8.80 -9.07
N ALA A 143 -3.57 -7.51 -9.09
CA ALA A 143 -3.00 -6.80 -10.22
C ALA A 143 -1.94 -5.77 -9.74
N PRO A 144 -0.87 -6.23 -9.06
CA PRO A 144 0.12 -5.36 -8.43
C PRO A 144 0.78 -4.38 -9.40
N MET A 145 0.96 -4.78 -10.66
CA MET A 145 1.60 -3.96 -11.69
C MET A 145 0.87 -2.65 -11.99
N LEU A 146 -0.42 -2.52 -11.64
CA LEU A 146 -1.16 -1.25 -11.72
C LEU A 146 -0.53 -0.17 -10.82
N PHE A 147 0.18 -0.57 -9.76
CA PHE A 147 0.82 0.32 -8.81
C PHE A 147 2.29 0.59 -9.14
N LYS A 148 2.80 0.15 -10.30
CA LYS A 148 4.21 0.30 -10.67
C LYS A 148 4.68 1.75 -10.65
N ASN A 149 3.81 2.67 -11.08
CA ASN A 149 4.08 4.11 -11.13
C ASN A 149 3.44 4.85 -9.95
N ASP A 150 3.01 4.12 -8.92
CA ASP A 150 2.37 4.70 -7.75
C ASP A 150 3.43 5.18 -6.73
N HIS A 151 4.20 6.18 -7.14
CA HIS A 151 5.31 6.77 -6.40
C HIS A 151 4.89 8.02 -5.60
#